data_AF-A0A956WZZ2-F1
#
_entry.id   AF-A0A956WZZ2-F1
#
_cell.length_a   1.000
_cell.length_b   1.000
_cell.length_c   1.000
_cell.angle_alpha   90.00
_cell.angle_beta   90.00
_cell.angle_gamma   90.00
#
_symmetry.space_group_name_H-M   'P 1'
#
loop_
_entity.id
_entity.type
_entity.pdbx_description
1 polymer ?
#
loop_
_entity_poly.entity_id
_entity_poly.type
_entity_poly.pdbx_seq_one_letter_code
_entity_poly.pdbx_strand_id
1 'polypeptide(L)'
;MNNKQNNNTLLWVIAGAAIILCCCCLFMLGAGGIGFGLLASSNSSAGPAPLDAVTVEVVPASPSTQPARPSATPRPTQPAGQSSAAPTPAAEEFLTEMQLQEAVVPARNLRVLSEELRGTGPIPEVVNDTTPTYQLNEQQKFWINNDDTGEHFQIDARLAYVNDVLYMWVEDGANYDPDDLKDAADKFAEQTYPTDRNFFGSEWNPGVDNDPRLHILHSEQ
;
A
#
# COMPACT_ATOMS: atom_id res chain seq x y z
N MET A 1 64.29 26.43 -48.81
CA MET A 1 64.21 26.92 -47.41
C MET A 1 63.78 25.75 -46.54
N ASN A 2 64.75 25.00 -45.99
CA ASN A 2 64.46 23.81 -45.19
C ASN A 2 64.27 24.24 -43.73
N ASN A 3 63.02 24.17 -43.28
CA ASN A 3 62.64 24.50 -41.91
C ASN A 3 63.13 23.37 -40.99
N LYS A 4 64.18 23.66 -40.22
CA LYS A 4 64.76 22.74 -39.24
C LYS A 4 63.78 22.64 -38.07
N GLN A 5 62.80 21.75 -38.19
CA GLN A 5 61.92 21.41 -37.06
C GLN A 5 62.79 20.94 -35.90
N ASN A 6 62.65 21.66 -34.81
CA ASN A 6 63.26 21.40 -33.52
C ASN A 6 62.66 20.10 -32.95
N ASN A 7 63.47 19.05 -32.89
CA ASN A 7 63.06 17.72 -32.42
C ASN A 7 62.33 17.75 -31.06
N ASN A 8 62.58 18.77 -30.23
CA ASN A 8 61.95 18.94 -28.93
C ASN A 8 60.47 19.33 -29.04
N THR A 9 60.08 20.21 -29.98
CA THR A 9 58.66 20.56 -30.18
C THR A 9 57.91 19.41 -30.83
N LEU A 10 58.55 18.65 -31.72
CA LEU A 10 57.98 17.42 -32.28
C LEU A 10 57.74 16.37 -31.18
N LEU A 11 58.69 16.22 -30.24
CA LEU A 11 58.54 15.32 -29.09
C LEU A 11 57.39 15.75 -28.15
N TRP A 12 57.21 17.04 -27.89
CA TRP A 12 56.09 17.53 -27.07
C TRP A 12 54.73 17.34 -27.73
N VAL A 13 54.64 17.51 -29.05
CA VAL A 13 53.40 17.28 -29.81
C VAL A 13 53.04 15.79 -29.83
N ILE A 14 54.03 14.91 -30.02
CA ILE A 14 53.82 13.45 -29.97
C ILE A 14 53.40 13.01 -28.56
N ALA A 15 54.02 13.54 -27.51
CA ALA A 15 53.65 13.26 -26.12
C ALA A 15 52.22 13.71 -25.80
N GLY A 16 51.82 14.91 -26.24
CA GLY A 16 50.45 15.41 -26.07
C GLY A 16 49.41 14.55 -26.80
N ALA A 17 49.69 14.17 -28.04
CA ALA A 17 48.82 13.28 -28.81
C ALA A 17 48.68 11.89 -28.19
N ALA A 18 49.76 11.33 -27.63
CA ALA A 18 49.74 10.04 -26.94
C ALA A 18 48.92 10.08 -25.64
N ILE A 19 48.99 11.17 -24.88
CA ILE A 19 48.19 11.35 -23.65
C ILE A 19 46.70 11.47 -23.99
N ILE A 20 46.35 12.25 -25.02
CA ILE A 20 44.96 12.40 -25.47
C ILE A 20 44.41 11.05 -25.98
N LEU A 21 45.19 10.30 -26.76
CA LEU A 21 44.80 8.97 -27.22
C LEU A 21 44.61 8.00 -26.05
N CYS A 22 45.50 8.05 -25.04
CA CYS A 22 45.39 7.24 -23.83
C CYS A 22 44.14 7.58 -23.02
N CYS A 23 43.82 8.87 -22.84
CA CYS A 23 42.57 9.31 -22.21
C CYS A 23 41.33 8.84 -23.00
N CYS A 24 41.33 8.93 -24.33
CA CYS A 24 40.23 8.41 -25.14
C CYS A 24 40.05 6.89 -25.01
N CYS A 25 41.14 6.12 -24.90
CA CYS A 25 41.05 4.67 -24.66
C CYS A 25 40.49 4.33 -23.28
N LEU A 26 40.83 5.09 -22.24
CA LEU A 26 40.30 4.89 -20.89
C LEU A 26 38.80 5.21 -20.79
N PHE A 27 38.31 6.24 -21.50
CA PHE A 27 36.88 6.54 -21.58
C PHE A 27 36.07 5.45 -22.32
N MET A 28 36.62 4.85 -23.38
CA MET A 28 35.96 3.76 -24.10
C MET A 28 35.89 2.46 -23.28
N LEU A 29 36.90 2.17 -22.44
CA LEU A 29 36.89 1.01 -21.55
C LEU A 29 35.97 1.20 -20.32
N GLY A 30 35.80 2.44 -19.83
CA GLY A 30 34.85 2.77 -18.76
C GLY A 30 33.38 2.69 -19.19
N ALA A 31 33.05 3.07 -20.43
CA ALA A 31 31.69 2.93 -20.97
C ALA A 31 31.37 1.48 -21.40
N GLY A 32 32.37 0.72 -21.87
CA GLY A 32 32.20 -0.68 -22.27
C GLY A 32 31.97 -1.65 -21.10
N GLY A 33 32.50 -1.36 -19.90
CA GLY A 33 32.31 -2.19 -18.71
C GLY A 33 30.90 -2.11 -18.12
N ILE A 34 30.24 -0.95 -18.24
CA ILE A 34 28.88 -0.74 -17.73
C ILE A 34 27.84 -1.36 -18.68
N GLY A 35 28.12 -1.41 -19.99
CA GLY A 35 27.24 -2.05 -20.98
C GLY A 35 27.26 -3.59 -20.96
N PHE A 36 28.37 -4.23 -20.59
CA PHE A 36 28.46 -5.70 -20.57
C PHE A 36 27.91 -6.32 -19.28
N GLY A 37 27.96 -5.60 -18.14
CA GLY A 37 27.34 -6.03 -16.88
C GLY A 37 25.81 -6.04 -16.90
N LEU A 38 25.20 -5.26 -17.80
CA LEU A 38 23.74 -5.19 -17.98
C LEU A 38 23.20 -6.12 -19.09
N LEU A 39 24.07 -6.79 -19.85
CA LEU A 39 23.66 -7.76 -20.87
C LEU A 39 23.96 -9.23 -20.52
N ALA A 40 24.73 -9.48 -19.45
CA ALA A 40 25.14 -10.83 -19.03
C ALA A 40 24.33 -11.41 -17.86
N SER A 41 23.35 -10.68 -17.32
CA SER A 41 22.48 -11.18 -16.25
C SER A 41 21.18 -11.78 -16.82
N SER A 42 21.31 -12.78 -17.68
CA SER A 42 20.20 -13.66 -18.06
C SER A 42 19.97 -14.67 -16.93
N ASN A 43 19.43 -14.20 -15.81
CA ASN A 43 18.98 -15.10 -14.74
C ASN A 43 17.85 -15.98 -15.29
N SER A 44 18.10 -17.29 -15.35
CA SER A 44 17.07 -18.29 -15.58
C SER A 44 16.19 -18.42 -14.35
N SER A 45 15.15 -17.59 -14.27
CA SER A 45 14.03 -17.80 -13.36
C SER A 45 13.01 -18.68 -14.09
N ALA A 46 12.95 -19.95 -13.72
CA ALA A 46 11.88 -20.84 -14.13
C ALA A 46 10.55 -20.34 -13.52
N GLY A 47 9.78 -19.57 -14.30
CA GLY A 47 8.38 -19.27 -14.00
C GLY A 47 7.48 -20.48 -14.30
N PRO A 48 6.34 -20.62 -13.62
CA PRO A 48 5.34 -21.64 -13.96
C PRO A 48 4.73 -21.35 -15.34
N ALA A 49 4.38 -22.41 -16.06
CA ALA A 49 3.91 -22.39 -17.46
C ALA A 49 2.77 -21.40 -17.73
N PRO A 50 2.68 -20.82 -18.95
CA PRO A 50 1.59 -19.94 -19.34
C PRO A 50 0.28 -20.72 -19.44
N LEU A 51 -0.76 -20.23 -18.77
CA LEU A 51 -2.15 -20.58 -19.08
C LEU A 51 -2.55 -19.80 -20.33
N ASP A 52 -3.11 -20.52 -21.31
CA ASP A 52 -3.56 -20.00 -22.60
C ASP A 52 -4.45 -18.76 -22.45
N ALA A 53 -4.12 -17.71 -23.19
CA ALA A 53 -4.94 -16.51 -23.32
C ALA A 53 -6.25 -16.87 -24.06
N VAL A 54 -7.38 -16.82 -23.34
CA VAL A 54 -8.70 -16.88 -23.97
C VAL A 54 -9.01 -15.52 -24.56
N THR A 55 -8.96 -15.43 -25.89
CA THR A 55 -9.43 -14.30 -26.68
C THR A 55 -10.94 -14.14 -26.50
N VAL A 56 -11.40 -13.02 -25.94
CA VAL A 56 -12.82 -12.68 -25.87
C VAL A 56 -13.20 -11.93 -27.15
N GLU A 57 -13.82 -12.65 -28.08
CA GLU A 57 -14.48 -12.08 -29.27
C GLU A 57 -15.81 -11.44 -28.83
N VAL A 58 -15.94 -10.12 -29.02
CA VAL A 58 -17.17 -9.38 -28.73
C VAL A 58 -18.20 -9.69 -29.82
N VAL A 59 -19.16 -10.57 -29.50
CA VAL A 59 -20.33 -10.88 -30.34
C VAL A 59 -21.40 -9.80 -30.15
N PRO A 60 -21.97 -9.20 -31.21
CA PRO A 60 -23.00 -8.18 -31.08
C PRO A 60 -24.32 -8.79 -30.60
N ALA A 61 -25.01 -8.07 -29.71
CA ALA A 61 -26.31 -8.46 -29.17
C ALA A 61 -27.38 -8.59 -30.27
N SER A 62 -28.08 -9.72 -30.28
CA SER A 62 -29.31 -9.96 -31.04
C SER A 62 -30.35 -10.63 -30.12
N PRO A 63 -31.66 -10.46 -30.42
CA PRO A 63 -32.70 -10.30 -29.41
C PRO A 63 -33.10 -11.61 -28.72
N SER A 64 -33.42 -11.49 -27.43
CA SER A 64 -33.96 -12.53 -26.55
C SER A 64 -35.17 -13.24 -27.17
N THR A 65 -35.01 -14.50 -27.59
CA THR A 65 -36.09 -15.47 -27.65
C THR A 65 -36.24 -16.16 -26.30
N GLN A 66 -37.37 -15.90 -25.66
CA GLN A 66 -37.83 -16.49 -24.41
C GLN A 66 -37.88 -18.03 -24.49
N PRO A 67 -37.24 -18.77 -23.58
CA PRO A 67 -37.37 -20.22 -23.53
C PRO A 67 -38.78 -20.63 -23.06
N ALA A 68 -39.37 -21.60 -23.77
CA ALA A 68 -40.65 -22.21 -23.44
C ALA A 68 -40.62 -22.91 -22.06
N ARG A 69 -41.71 -22.73 -21.31
CA ARG A 69 -41.95 -23.35 -20.00
C ARG A 69 -41.93 -24.89 -20.11
N PRO A 70 -41.16 -25.61 -19.27
CA PRO A 70 -41.24 -27.07 -19.24
C PRO A 70 -42.61 -27.54 -18.73
N SER A 71 -43.15 -28.55 -19.42
CA SER A 71 -44.44 -29.18 -19.17
C SER A 71 -44.44 -29.97 -17.85
N ALA A 72 -45.62 -30.07 -17.24
CA ALA A 72 -45.85 -30.58 -15.89
C ALA A 72 -45.38 -32.03 -15.68
N THR A 73 -44.60 -32.25 -14.61
CA THR A 73 -44.34 -33.56 -14.00
C THR A 73 -45.65 -34.13 -13.40
N PRO A 74 -45.94 -35.44 -13.53
CA PRO A 74 -47.15 -36.02 -12.93
C PRO A 74 -47.08 -35.92 -11.39
N ARG A 75 -48.16 -35.36 -10.83
CA ARG A 75 -48.40 -35.25 -9.39
C ARG A 75 -48.59 -36.64 -8.79
N PRO A 76 -47.87 -37.02 -7.72
CA PRO A 76 -48.21 -38.22 -6.95
C PRO A 76 -49.62 -38.04 -6.37
N THR A 77 -50.51 -39.00 -6.62
CA THR A 77 -51.83 -39.05 -5.99
C THR A 77 -51.63 -39.33 -4.50
N GLN A 78 -51.68 -38.28 -3.67
CA GLN A 78 -51.69 -38.39 -2.22
C GLN A 78 -53.04 -38.98 -1.79
N PRO A 79 -53.08 -40.07 -1.00
CA PRO A 79 -54.31 -40.54 -0.39
C PRO A 79 -54.88 -39.42 0.49
N ALA A 80 -56.12 -39.05 0.26
CA ALA A 80 -56.84 -38.13 1.13
C ALA A 80 -57.02 -38.80 2.51
N GLY A 81 -56.24 -38.35 3.49
CA GLY A 81 -56.35 -38.86 4.86
C GLY A 81 -55.29 -38.26 5.77
N GLN A 82 -55.78 -37.50 6.75
CA GLN A 82 -55.08 -37.00 7.95
C GLN A 82 -54.30 -35.71 7.79
N SER A 83 -54.95 -34.63 8.23
CA SER A 83 -54.33 -33.40 8.70
C SER A 83 -53.29 -33.76 9.78
N SER A 84 -52.02 -33.87 9.38
CA SER A 84 -50.92 -33.82 10.34
C SER A 84 -50.63 -32.36 10.59
N ALA A 85 -50.95 -31.88 11.78
CA ALA A 85 -50.38 -30.63 12.26
C ALA A 85 -48.85 -30.71 12.08
N ALA A 86 -48.22 -29.61 11.66
CA ALA A 86 -46.77 -29.49 11.73
C ALA A 86 -46.35 -29.83 13.17
N PRO A 87 -45.26 -30.60 13.39
CA PRO A 87 -44.78 -30.83 14.75
C PRO A 87 -44.54 -29.46 15.38
N THR A 88 -45.18 -29.20 16.51
CA THR A 88 -44.82 -28.06 17.34
C THR A 88 -43.36 -28.28 17.76
N PRO A 89 -42.45 -27.31 17.51
CA PRO A 89 -41.06 -27.43 17.94
C PRO A 89 -41.02 -27.77 19.43
N ALA A 90 -40.23 -28.77 19.82
CA ALA A 90 -40.03 -29.06 21.23
C ALA A 90 -39.42 -27.82 21.91
N ALA A 91 -39.74 -27.57 23.18
CA ALA A 91 -39.25 -26.40 23.92
C ALA A 91 -37.70 -26.26 23.92
N GLU A 92 -36.99 -27.36 23.68
CA GLU A 92 -35.53 -27.42 23.53
C GLU A 92 -35.01 -26.73 22.25
N GLU A 93 -35.79 -26.67 21.17
CA GLU A 93 -35.39 -25.98 19.93
C GLU A 93 -35.41 -24.45 20.09
N PHE A 94 -36.32 -23.92 20.92
CA PHE A 94 -36.34 -22.51 21.30
C PHE A 94 -35.22 -22.15 22.28
N LEU A 95 -34.64 -23.12 22.99
CA LEU A 95 -33.54 -22.89 23.92
C LEU A 95 -32.28 -22.44 23.20
N THR A 96 -32.01 -22.99 22.00
CA THR A 96 -30.84 -22.60 21.19
C THR A 96 -31.00 -21.19 20.62
N GLU A 97 -32.20 -20.84 20.15
CA GLU A 97 -32.50 -19.48 19.65
C GLU A 97 -32.39 -18.44 20.77
N MET A 98 -32.95 -18.72 21.96
CA MET A 98 -32.82 -17.83 23.12
C MET A 98 -31.36 -17.67 23.54
N GLN A 99 -30.56 -18.74 23.51
CA GLN A 99 -29.13 -18.67 23.81
C GLN A 99 -28.33 -17.84 22.79
N LEU A 100 -28.67 -17.93 21.49
CA LEU A 100 -28.05 -17.10 20.47
C LEU A 100 -28.46 -15.62 20.58
N GLN A 101 -29.70 -15.36 20.96
CA GLN A 101 -30.20 -14.00 21.18
C GLN A 101 -29.54 -13.32 22.38
N GLU A 102 -29.18 -14.10 23.40
CA GLU A 102 -28.45 -13.66 24.59
C GLU A 102 -26.92 -13.69 24.42
N ALA A 103 -26.41 -14.33 23.36
CA ALA A 103 -24.97 -14.47 23.15
C ALA A 103 -24.35 -13.10 22.84
N VAL A 104 -23.49 -12.63 23.75
CA VAL A 104 -22.66 -11.45 23.51
C VAL A 104 -21.50 -11.85 22.59
N VAL A 105 -21.59 -11.47 21.32
CA VAL A 105 -20.50 -11.65 20.37
C VAL A 105 -19.46 -10.54 20.63
N PRO A 106 -18.23 -10.88 21.04
CA PRO A 106 -17.21 -9.87 21.26
C PRO A 106 -16.82 -9.19 19.95
N ALA A 107 -16.46 -7.91 20.04
CA ALA A 107 -15.88 -7.20 18.90
C ALA A 107 -14.60 -7.91 18.44
N ARG A 108 -14.38 -7.95 17.11
CA ARG A 108 -13.18 -8.56 16.53
C ARG A 108 -11.94 -7.75 16.88
N ASN A 109 -11.28 -8.10 17.98
CA ASN A 109 -10.01 -7.51 18.41
C ASN A 109 -8.84 -8.43 18.03
N LEU A 110 -8.07 -8.04 17.01
CA LEU A 110 -6.95 -8.85 16.50
C LEU A 110 -5.81 -9.03 17.51
N ARG A 111 -5.60 -8.08 18.41
CA ARG A 111 -4.58 -8.17 19.46
C ARG A 111 -4.92 -9.31 20.40
N VAL A 112 -6.11 -9.27 21.01
CA VAL A 112 -6.61 -10.31 21.93
C VAL A 112 -6.69 -11.68 21.23
N LEU A 113 -7.22 -11.72 20.00
CA LEU A 113 -7.24 -12.96 19.21
C LEU A 113 -5.84 -13.54 18.98
N SER A 114 -4.83 -12.70 18.81
CA SER A 114 -3.44 -13.16 18.67
C SER A 114 -2.90 -13.72 19.98
N GLU A 115 -3.20 -13.09 21.11
CA GLU A 115 -2.83 -13.60 22.44
C GLU A 115 -3.43 -14.99 22.70
N GLU A 116 -4.74 -15.15 22.42
CA GLU A 116 -5.49 -16.38 22.68
C GLU A 116 -5.15 -17.51 21.71
N LEU A 117 -5.12 -17.23 20.41
CA LEU A 117 -4.98 -18.28 19.38
C LEU A 117 -3.53 -18.60 19.04
N ARG A 118 -2.62 -17.62 19.13
CA ARG A 118 -1.20 -17.83 18.80
C ARG A 118 -0.33 -18.01 20.04
N GLY A 119 -0.83 -17.73 21.23
CA GLY A 119 -0.08 -17.86 22.47
C GLY A 119 1.13 -16.92 22.53
N THR A 120 1.02 -15.72 21.93
CA THR A 120 2.11 -14.71 21.91
C THR A 120 2.47 -14.19 23.30
N GLY A 121 1.66 -14.48 24.33
CA GLY A 121 1.68 -13.77 25.60
C GLY A 121 1.01 -12.39 25.48
N PRO A 122 0.95 -11.62 26.58
CA PRO A 122 0.32 -10.30 26.60
C PRO A 122 0.98 -9.35 25.59
N ILE A 123 0.18 -8.74 24.72
CA ILE A 123 0.56 -7.72 23.76
C ILE A 123 0.10 -6.37 24.32
N PRO A 124 1.02 -5.40 24.52
CA PRO A 124 0.64 -4.05 24.93
C PRO A 124 -0.41 -3.44 24.00
N GLU A 125 -1.34 -2.67 24.56
CA GLU A 125 -2.30 -1.94 23.73
C GLU A 125 -1.60 -0.87 22.89
N VAL A 126 -0.61 -0.19 23.51
CA VAL A 126 0.18 0.87 22.88
C VAL A 126 1.65 0.47 22.73
N VAL A 127 2.32 1.04 21.74
CA VAL A 127 3.74 0.79 21.45
C VAL A 127 4.65 1.63 22.35
N ASN A 128 4.20 2.84 22.73
CA ASN A 128 5.01 3.79 23.51
C ASN A 128 4.47 3.93 24.94
N ASP A 129 5.32 3.73 25.95
CA ASP A 129 4.95 3.92 27.37
C ASP A 129 4.63 5.39 27.72
N THR A 130 5.20 6.33 26.97
CA THR A 130 4.99 7.77 27.12
C THR A 130 4.67 8.40 25.77
N THR A 131 3.79 9.39 25.76
CA THR A 131 3.44 10.13 24.54
C THR A 131 4.68 10.75 23.91
N PRO A 132 4.99 10.43 22.64
CA PRO A 132 6.12 11.04 21.94
C PRO A 132 5.88 12.54 21.75
N THR A 133 6.96 13.30 21.55
CA THR A 133 6.87 14.73 21.27
C THR A 133 7.93 15.09 20.25
N TYR A 134 7.50 15.72 19.17
CA TYR A 134 8.34 16.10 18.04
C TYR A 134 8.52 17.62 17.99
N GLN A 135 9.71 18.05 17.58
CA GLN A 135 10.04 19.47 17.43
C GLN A 135 9.89 19.92 15.97
N LEU A 136 9.58 21.19 15.76
CA LEU A 136 9.52 21.76 14.41
C LEU A 136 10.88 21.60 13.72
N ASN A 137 10.85 21.21 12.44
CA ASN A 137 12.01 20.83 11.61
C ASN A 137 12.74 19.56 12.04
N GLU A 138 12.25 18.82 13.03
CA GLU A 138 12.75 17.48 13.33
C GLU A 138 12.50 16.56 12.14
N GLN A 139 13.45 15.67 11.88
CA GLN A 139 13.40 14.74 10.76
C GLN A 139 13.04 13.33 11.25
N GLN A 140 12.13 12.66 10.55
CA GLN A 140 11.73 11.28 10.79
C GLN A 140 11.68 10.48 9.48
N LYS A 141 11.79 9.15 9.60
CA LYS A 141 11.68 8.23 8.47
C LYS A 141 10.28 7.66 8.38
N PHE A 142 9.70 7.69 7.18
CA PHE A 142 8.38 7.11 6.91
C PHE A 142 8.51 5.98 5.90
N TRP A 143 7.81 4.87 6.15
CA TRP A 143 7.57 3.84 5.15
C TRP A 143 6.40 4.27 4.27
N ILE A 144 6.61 4.28 2.95
CA ILE A 144 5.58 4.53 1.96
C ILE A 144 5.28 3.23 1.22
N ASN A 145 3.99 3.00 0.97
CA ASN A 145 3.51 2.00 0.04
C ASN A 145 2.96 2.73 -1.19
N ASN A 146 3.60 2.54 -2.34
CA ASN A 146 3.11 3.09 -3.60
C ASN A 146 2.15 2.06 -4.22
N ASP A 147 0.85 2.33 -4.15
CA ASP A 147 -0.20 1.40 -4.59
C ASP A 147 -0.23 1.21 -6.13
N ASP A 148 0.32 2.15 -6.89
CA ASP A 148 0.39 2.07 -8.35
C ASP A 148 1.48 1.09 -8.83
N THR A 149 2.61 1.05 -8.13
CA THR A 149 3.78 0.22 -8.48
C THR A 149 3.91 -1.04 -7.62
N GLY A 150 3.29 -1.05 -6.44
CA GLY A 150 3.47 -2.07 -5.41
C GLY A 150 4.82 -1.99 -4.69
N GLU A 151 5.56 -0.89 -4.84
CA GLU A 151 6.85 -0.70 -4.18
C GLU A 151 6.67 -0.21 -2.74
N HIS A 152 7.54 -0.72 -1.87
CA HIS A 152 7.66 -0.28 -0.48
C HIS A 152 9.06 0.29 -0.24
N PHE A 153 9.13 1.55 0.17
CA PHE A 153 10.40 2.21 0.43
C PHE A 153 10.27 3.22 1.58
N GLN A 154 11.42 3.74 2.01
CA GLN A 154 11.47 4.76 3.05
C GLN A 154 11.85 6.10 2.47
N ILE A 155 11.22 7.14 2.98
CA ILE A 155 11.63 8.53 2.77
C ILE A 155 12.00 9.19 4.09
N ASP A 156 12.73 10.29 3.96
CA ASP A 156 13.01 11.22 5.03
C ASP A 156 12.04 12.41 4.94
N ALA A 157 11.42 12.80 6.04
CA ALA A 157 10.50 13.94 6.10
C ALA A 157 10.75 14.78 7.36
N ARG A 158 10.49 16.08 7.28
CA ARG A 158 10.60 17.02 8.40
C ARG A 158 9.25 17.50 8.88
N LEU A 159 9.13 17.71 10.19
CA LEU A 159 7.94 18.31 10.77
C LEU A 159 7.87 19.79 10.37
N ALA A 160 6.92 20.13 9.51
CA ALA A 160 6.77 21.48 8.96
C ALA A 160 5.71 22.31 9.69
N TYR A 161 4.70 21.67 10.30
CA TYR A 161 3.68 22.36 11.08
C TYR A 161 3.05 21.44 12.14
N VAL A 162 2.60 22.02 13.25
CA VAL A 162 1.92 21.30 14.34
C VAL A 162 0.79 22.17 14.91
N ASN A 163 -0.34 21.54 15.20
CA ASN A 163 -1.42 22.11 16.01
C ASN A 163 -1.88 21.11 17.08
N ASP A 164 -3.04 21.37 17.71
CA ASP A 164 -3.56 20.51 18.78
C ASP A 164 -4.07 19.14 18.29
N VAL A 165 -4.30 18.99 16.99
CA VAL A 165 -4.91 17.78 16.39
C VAL A 165 -3.89 16.96 15.59
N LEU A 166 -2.90 17.57 14.96
CA LEU A 166 -2.03 16.86 14.03
C LEU A 166 -0.60 17.43 13.90
N TYR A 167 0.26 16.57 13.38
CA TYR A 167 1.60 16.88 12.88
C TYR A 167 1.60 16.80 11.33
N MET A 168 2.04 17.87 10.67
CA MET A 168 2.29 17.89 9.22
C MET A 168 3.76 17.65 8.92
N TRP A 169 4.06 16.47 8.39
CA TRP A 169 5.39 16.09 7.91
C TRP A 169 5.49 16.37 6.41
N VAL A 170 6.61 16.92 5.96
CA VAL A 170 6.88 17.16 4.55
C VAL A 170 8.16 16.46 4.17
N GLU A 171 8.13 15.70 3.08
CA GLU A 171 9.29 15.03 2.51
C GLU A 171 10.48 16.00 2.31
N ASP A 172 11.68 15.52 2.62
CA ASP A 172 12.91 16.27 2.44
C ASP A 172 13.14 16.62 0.97
N GLY A 173 13.13 17.92 0.66
CA GLY A 173 13.37 18.43 -0.69
C GLY A 173 12.10 18.67 -1.51
N ALA A 174 10.92 18.31 -0.99
CA ALA A 174 9.65 18.66 -1.62
C ALA A 174 9.43 20.19 -1.62
N ASN A 175 8.79 20.69 -2.67
CA ASN A 175 8.51 22.11 -2.81
C ASN A 175 7.08 22.43 -2.35
N TYR A 176 6.94 23.26 -1.32
CA TYR A 176 5.64 23.63 -0.76
C TYR A 176 5.61 25.09 -0.28
N ASP A 177 4.41 25.67 -0.21
CA ASP A 177 4.18 26.94 0.46
C ASP A 177 3.83 26.68 1.94
N PRO A 178 4.60 27.21 2.90
CA PRO A 178 4.32 27.03 4.32
C PRO A 178 2.96 27.55 4.78
N ASP A 179 2.46 28.63 4.16
CA ASP A 179 1.18 29.23 4.51
C ASP A 179 0.02 28.34 4.03
N ASP A 180 0.11 27.81 2.81
CA ASP A 180 -0.89 26.86 2.28
C ASP A 180 -0.93 25.56 3.11
N LEU A 181 0.24 25.05 3.52
CA LEU A 181 0.35 23.85 4.36
C LEU A 181 -0.33 24.07 5.72
N LYS A 182 -0.07 25.23 6.34
CA LYS A 182 -0.68 25.63 7.60
C LYS A 182 -2.20 25.77 7.46
N ASP A 183 -2.67 26.47 6.43
CA ASP A 183 -4.10 26.68 6.19
C ASP A 183 -4.82 25.34 5.96
N ALA A 184 -4.19 24.39 5.27
CA ALA A 184 -4.72 23.03 5.11
C ALA A 184 -4.81 22.28 6.45
N ALA A 185 -3.75 22.35 7.27
CA ALA A 185 -3.71 21.70 8.58
C ALA A 185 -4.77 22.25 9.54
N ASP A 186 -4.93 23.56 9.58
CA ASP A 186 -5.92 24.21 10.45
C ASP A 186 -7.33 23.96 9.98
N LYS A 187 -7.58 24.03 8.66
CA LYS A 187 -8.88 23.66 8.10
C LYS A 187 -9.24 22.20 8.43
N PHE A 188 -8.28 21.28 8.34
CA PHE A 188 -8.52 19.89 8.73
C PHE A 188 -8.90 19.79 10.21
N ALA A 189 -8.13 20.42 11.10
CA ALA A 189 -8.35 20.37 12.54
C ALA A 189 -9.67 21.01 12.98
N GLU A 190 -10.07 22.12 12.35
CA GLU A 190 -11.24 22.90 12.73
C GLU A 190 -12.54 22.42 12.06
N GLN A 191 -12.44 21.81 10.86
CA GLN A 191 -13.61 21.48 10.04
C GLN A 191 -13.70 19.99 9.74
N THR A 192 -12.70 19.41 9.07
CA THR A 192 -12.76 18.02 8.61
C THR A 192 -12.84 17.04 9.77
N TYR A 193 -11.90 17.14 10.72
CA TYR A 193 -11.80 16.20 11.83
C TYR A 193 -13.03 16.22 12.76
N PRO A 194 -13.59 17.37 13.17
CA PRO A 194 -14.84 17.39 13.92
C PRO A 194 -16.05 16.89 13.13
N THR A 195 -16.10 17.18 11.82
CA THR A 195 -17.20 16.72 10.95
C THR A 195 -17.19 15.20 10.85
N ASP A 196 -16.04 14.59 10.56
CA ASP A 196 -15.92 13.14 10.44
C ASP A 196 -16.28 12.45 11.76
N ARG A 197 -15.81 12.98 12.89
CA ARG A 197 -16.17 12.46 14.21
C ARG A 197 -17.66 12.57 14.53
N ASN A 198 -18.34 13.61 14.04
CA ASN A 198 -19.78 13.76 14.23
C ASN A 198 -20.59 12.74 13.43
N PHE A 199 -20.12 12.34 12.25
CA PHE A 199 -20.82 11.36 11.40
C PHE A 199 -20.43 9.91 11.70
N PHE A 200 -19.16 9.64 11.98
CA PHE A 200 -18.62 8.29 12.12
C PHE A 200 -18.26 7.89 13.55
N GLY A 201 -18.31 8.84 14.49
CA GLY A 201 -17.88 8.65 15.87
C GLY A 201 -16.39 8.92 16.05
N SER A 202 -15.91 8.79 17.30
CA SER A 202 -14.50 9.01 17.63
C SER A 202 -13.68 7.75 17.43
N GLU A 203 -12.53 7.90 16.80
CA GLU A 203 -11.45 6.94 16.78
C GLU A 203 -10.84 6.73 18.16
N TRP A 204 -10.12 5.63 18.32
CA TRP A 204 -9.39 5.34 19.54
C TRP A 204 -8.24 6.33 19.72
N ASN A 205 -8.24 7.07 20.82
CA ASN A 205 -7.25 8.07 21.19
C ASN A 205 -6.65 7.67 22.56
N PRO A 206 -5.31 7.56 22.73
CA PRO A 206 -4.22 8.04 21.85
C PRO A 206 -3.75 7.03 20.79
N GLY A 207 -4.60 6.08 20.45
CA GLY A 207 -4.29 5.08 19.43
C GLY A 207 -3.15 4.15 19.85
N VAL A 208 -2.64 3.40 18.88
CA VAL A 208 -1.57 2.41 19.09
C VAL A 208 -0.23 3.07 19.43
N ASP A 209 0.01 4.30 18.95
CA ASP A 209 1.29 4.99 19.12
C ASP A 209 1.37 5.80 20.42
N ASN A 210 0.30 5.82 21.22
CA ASN A 210 0.19 6.66 22.42
C ASN A 210 0.38 8.17 22.13
N ASP A 211 0.03 8.61 20.93
CA ASP A 211 0.04 10.01 20.51
C ASP A 211 -1.39 10.47 20.18
N PRO A 212 -1.92 11.50 20.86
CA PRO A 212 -3.25 12.01 20.54
C PRO A 212 -3.33 12.78 19.22
N ARG A 213 -2.19 13.08 18.59
CA ARG A 213 -2.14 13.79 17.30
C ARG A 213 -2.08 12.82 16.13
N LEU A 214 -2.73 13.20 15.04
CA LEU A 214 -2.60 12.50 13.77
C LEU A 214 -1.28 12.86 13.08
N HIS A 215 -0.66 11.90 12.41
CA HIS A 215 0.51 12.13 11.57
C HIS A 215 0.07 12.19 10.10
N ILE A 216 0.23 13.34 9.46
CA ILE A 216 -0.06 13.54 8.03
C ILE A 216 1.26 13.79 7.31
N LEU A 217 1.56 12.97 6.30
CA LEU A 217 2.74 13.08 5.48
C LEU A 217 2.37 13.68 4.11
N HIS A 218 3.07 14.74 3.73
CA HIS A 218 3.06 15.32 2.39
C HIS A 218 4.33 14.88 1.65
N SER A 219 4.16 14.17 0.54
CA SER A 219 5.24 13.54 -0.23
C SER A 219 4.93 13.60 -1.73
N GLU A 220 5.98 13.63 -2.56
CA GLU A 220 5.90 13.72 -4.03
C GLU A 220 5.99 12.35 -4.75
N GLN A 221 5.86 11.25 -3.99
CA GLN A 221 6.14 9.87 -4.40
C GLN A 221 4.95 9.12 -5.03
#